data_AF-A0A4R3L1L1-F1
#
_entry.id   AF-A0A4R3L1L1-F1
#
_cell.length_a   1.000
_cell.length_b   1.000
_cell.length_c   1.000
_cell.angle_alpha   90.00
_cell.angle_beta   90.00
_cell.angle_gamma   90.00
#
_symmetry.space_group_name_H-M   'P 1'
#
loop_
_entity.id
_entity.type
_entity.pdbx_description
1 polymer ?
#
loop_
_entity_poly.entity_id
_entity_poly.type
_entity_poly.pdbx_seq_one_letter_code
_entity_poly.pdbx_strand_id
1 'polypeptide(L)'
;MRMPIAGAIFAAVVTLASPALAQHGPQVPPCEGCPTSATERPTPRPGMWWDPQRSGTGMNMEVQNGVLVGTWHGFDETGAPIWYQFSGALEPIAESDTGYWTLEADLVHFTGGNCIDCDYQPSEVVGVRGSIELTVLQRNRKRLPTTPVFPVASGV
;
A
#
# COMPACT_ATOMS: atom_id res chain seq x y z
N MET A 1 70.20 -22.41 14.71
CA MET A 1 69.67 -22.07 13.37
C MET A 1 68.18 -21.80 13.52
N ARG A 2 67.75 -20.53 13.49
CA ARG A 2 66.35 -20.09 13.63
C ARG A 2 65.92 -19.50 12.28
N MET A 3 64.88 -20.04 11.65
CA MET A 3 64.23 -19.47 10.46
C MET A 3 63.00 -18.65 10.89
N PRO A 4 62.75 -17.45 10.33
CA PRO A 4 61.48 -16.75 10.49
C PRO A 4 60.52 -17.11 9.34
N ILE A 5 59.25 -17.35 9.66
CA ILE A 5 58.17 -17.53 8.69
C ILE A 5 57.60 -16.15 8.37
N ALA A 6 57.69 -15.75 7.10
CA ALA A 6 57.12 -14.51 6.57
C ALA A 6 55.60 -14.63 6.46
N GLY A 7 54.87 -13.69 7.07
CA GLY A 7 53.42 -13.57 6.93
C GLY A 7 53.04 -12.79 5.68
N ALA A 8 52.27 -13.41 4.79
CA ALA A 8 51.64 -12.73 3.65
C ALA A 8 50.19 -12.36 4.03
N ILE A 9 49.91 -11.05 4.09
CA ILE A 9 48.55 -10.52 4.31
C ILE A 9 47.87 -10.44 2.95
N PHE A 10 46.86 -11.28 2.72
CA PHE A 10 45.96 -11.19 1.57
C PHE A 10 44.85 -10.19 1.86
N ALA A 11 44.84 -9.05 1.16
CA ALA A 11 43.72 -8.10 1.18
C ALA A 11 42.63 -8.58 0.22
N ALA A 12 41.50 -9.02 0.74
CA ALA A 12 40.32 -9.39 -0.06
C ALA A 12 39.49 -8.14 -0.38
N VAL A 13 39.47 -7.74 -1.65
CA VAL A 13 38.53 -6.73 -2.17
C VAL A 13 37.19 -7.42 -2.41
N VAL A 14 36.18 -7.07 -1.61
CA VAL A 14 34.80 -7.56 -1.77
C VAL A 14 34.07 -6.63 -2.73
N THR A 15 33.84 -7.08 -3.96
CA THR A 15 32.94 -6.41 -4.91
C THR A 15 31.49 -6.73 -4.55
N LEU A 16 30.78 -5.78 -3.95
CA LEU A 16 29.33 -5.86 -3.73
C LEU A 16 28.58 -5.61 -5.05
N ALA A 17 28.47 -6.64 -5.89
CA ALA A 17 27.57 -6.62 -7.03
C ALA A 17 26.27 -7.35 -6.67
N SER A 18 25.25 -6.61 -6.21
CA SER A 18 23.86 -7.10 -6.23
C SER A 18 22.82 -5.98 -6.08
N PRO A 19 22.39 -5.37 -7.20
CA PRO A 19 21.05 -4.81 -7.27
C PRO A 19 20.34 -5.39 -8.49
N ALA A 20 19.89 -6.65 -8.41
CA ALA A 20 19.06 -7.22 -9.49
C ALA A 20 17.93 -8.13 -8.97
N LEU A 21 18.07 -8.75 -7.79
CA LEU A 21 17.05 -9.67 -7.28
C LEU A 21 15.92 -8.99 -6.48
N ALA A 22 16.05 -7.70 -6.15
CA ALA A 22 15.03 -6.99 -5.36
C ALA A 22 13.81 -6.51 -6.18
N GLN A 23 13.85 -6.59 -7.52
CA GLN A 23 12.75 -6.10 -8.36
C GLN A 23 11.63 -7.14 -8.55
N HIS A 24 11.90 -8.41 -8.31
CA HIS A 24 10.93 -9.49 -8.49
C HIS A 24 10.65 -10.12 -7.13
N GLY A 25 9.51 -9.77 -6.54
CA GLY A 25 9.02 -10.44 -5.34
C GLY A 25 8.83 -11.95 -5.56
N PRO A 26 8.64 -12.74 -4.48
CA PRO A 26 8.48 -14.18 -4.57
C PRO A 26 7.41 -14.54 -5.61
N GLN A 27 7.79 -15.30 -6.63
CA GLN A 27 6.83 -15.85 -7.58
C GLN A 27 6.07 -16.97 -6.85
N VAL A 28 4.75 -16.87 -6.82
CA VAL A 28 3.92 -17.92 -6.21
C VAL A 28 3.85 -19.06 -7.22
N PRO A 29 4.32 -20.28 -6.90
CA PRO A 29 4.20 -21.41 -7.81
C PRO A 29 2.72 -21.69 -8.10
N PRO A 30 2.37 -22.15 -9.31
CA PRO A 30 1.01 -22.61 -9.59
C PRO A 30 0.61 -23.70 -8.59
N CYS A 31 -0.64 -23.67 -8.12
CA CYS A 31 -1.09 -24.69 -7.17
C CYS A 31 -1.38 -26.01 -7.90
N GLU A 32 -0.72 -27.09 -7.50
CA GLU A 32 -0.98 -28.43 -8.02
C GLU A 32 -2.21 -29.03 -7.31
N GLY A 33 -3.23 -29.41 -8.09
CA GLY A 33 -4.43 -30.10 -7.59
C GLY A 33 -5.59 -29.21 -7.14
N CYS A 34 -5.50 -27.89 -7.30
CA CYS A 34 -6.65 -27.01 -7.12
C CYS A 34 -7.72 -27.29 -8.20
N PRO A 35 -9.02 -27.21 -7.88
CA PRO A 35 -10.07 -27.29 -8.89
C PRO A 35 -9.89 -26.14 -9.90
N THR A 36 -9.70 -26.48 -11.18
CA THR A 36 -9.50 -25.53 -12.29
C THR A 36 -10.76 -24.71 -12.63
N SER A 37 -11.87 -24.94 -11.92
CA SER A 37 -13.19 -24.37 -12.20
C SER A 37 -13.57 -23.19 -11.31
N ALA A 38 -12.77 -22.84 -10.31
CA ALA A 38 -12.94 -21.61 -9.55
C ALA A 38 -11.66 -20.79 -9.66
N THR A 39 -11.72 -19.66 -10.36
CA THR A 39 -10.77 -18.58 -10.14
C THR A 39 -10.97 -18.10 -8.70
N GLU A 40 -10.30 -18.73 -7.74
CA GLU A 40 -10.33 -18.29 -6.36
C GLU A 40 -9.73 -16.88 -6.31
N ARG A 41 -10.57 -15.89 -5.98
CA ARG A 41 -10.15 -14.51 -5.77
C ARG A 41 -10.10 -14.27 -4.26
N PRO A 42 -8.97 -14.49 -3.59
CA PRO A 42 -8.90 -14.27 -2.15
C PRO A 42 -9.18 -12.80 -1.84
N THR A 43 -9.93 -12.52 -0.79
CA THR A 43 -10.16 -11.14 -0.34
C THR A 43 -8.83 -10.48 0.06
N PRO A 44 -8.69 -9.16 -0.16
CA PRO A 44 -7.49 -8.43 0.25
C PRO A 44 -7.30 -8.52 1.77
N ARG A 45 -6.05 -8.71 2.23
CA ARG A 45 -5.78 -8.80 3.67
C ARG A 45 -6.01 -7.44 4.35
N PRO A 46 -6.87 -7.35 5.38
CA PRO A 46 -7.03 -6.14 6.19
C PRO A 46 -5.76 -5.73 6.92
N GLY A 47 -5.67 -4.45 7.29
CA GLY A 47 -4.60 -3.92 8.14
C GLY A 47 -3.97 -2.63 7.61
N MET A 48 -2.72 -2.39 8.06
CA MET A 48 -1.91 -1.23 7.70
C MET A 48 -1.05 -1.53 6.47
N TRP A 49 -1.05 -0.61 5.51
CA TRP A 49 -0.28 -0.71 4.26
C TRP A 49 0.44 0.60 4.00
N TRP A 50 1.73 0.51 3.70
CA TRP A 50 2.57 1.66 3.39
C TRP A 50 3.66 1.26 2.40
N ASP A 51 4.22 2.26 1.72
CA ASP A 51 5.43 2.11 0.93
C ASP A 51 6.64 2.44 1.82
N PRO A 52 7.59 1.51 2.05
CA PRO A 52 8.79 1.79 2.83
C PRO A 52 9.65 2.93 2.28
N GLN A 53 9.57 3.24 0.99
CA GLN A 53 10.25 4.39 0.37
C GLN A 53 9.54 5.72 0.59
N ARG A 54 8.29 5.69 1.07
CA ARG A 54 7.46 6.87 1.40
C ARG A 54 6.95 6.76 2.84
N SER A 55 7.88 6.73 3.80
CA SER A 55 7.52 6.64 5.21
C SER A 55 6.61 7.79 5.64
N GLY A 56 5.61 7.49 6.47
CA GLY A 56 4.65 8.46 6.99
C GLY A 56 3.37 8.64 6.16
N THR A 57 3.29 8.08 4.95
CA THR A 57 2.06 8.03 4.15
C THR A 57 1.62 6.58 3.94
N GLY A 58 0.32 6.31 4.04
CA GLY A 58 -0.20 4.96 3.88
C GLY A 58 -1.71 4.88 4.03
N MET A 59 -2.20 3.65 4.23
CA MET A 59 -3.61 3.40 4.48
C MET A 59 -3.81 2.34 5.57
N ASN A 60 -4.92 2.46 6.30
CA ASN A 60 -5.54 1.35 7.01
C ASN A 60 -6.82 0.95 6.29
N MET A 61 -7.13 -0.34 6.24
CA MET A 61 -8.34 -0.81 5.58
C MET A 61 -8.88 -2.11 6.19
N GLU A 62 -10.17 -2.30 6.01
CA GLU A 62 -10.95 -3.49 6.36
C GLU A 62 -11.78 -3.93 5.15
N VAL A 63 -12.12 -5.22 5.06
CA VAL A 63 -12.98 -5.76 4.00
C VAL A 63 -14.08 -6.61 4.62
N GLN A 64 -15.34 -6.25 4.36
CA GLN A 64 -16.51 -7.02 4.79
C GLN A 64 -17.51 -7.13 3.65
N ASN A 65 -18.02 -8.34 3.39
CA ASN A 65 -19.01 -8.60 2.33
C ASN A 65 -18.65 -8.01 0.95
N GLY A 66 -17.36 -8.05 0.58
CA GLY A 66 -16.87 -7.51 -0.69
C GLY A 66 -16.74 -5.99 -0.74
N VAL A 67 -17.07 -5.28 0.35
CA VAL A 67 -16.86 -3.84 0.48
C VAL A 67 -15.55 -3.59 1.22
N LEU A 68 -14.69 -2.77 0.65
CA LEU A 68 -13.49 -2.27 1.31
C LEU A 68 -13.79 -0.89 1.88
N VAL A 69 -13.39 -0.68 3.13
CA VAL A 69 -13.41 0.63 3.81
C VAL A 69 -11.99 0.93 4.29
N GLY A 70 -11.53 2.16 4.10
CA GLY A 70 -10.20 2.55 4.54
C GLY A 70 -10.04 4.02 4.87
N THR A 71 -8.92 4.31 5.49
CA THR A 71 -8.41 5.65 5.74
C THR A 71 -7.06 5.77 5.07
N TRP A 72 -6.90 6.77 4.20
CA TRP A 72 -5.61 7.17 3.67
C TRP A 72 -5.05 8.28 4.55
N HIS A 73 -3.83 8.14 5.03
CA HIS A 73 -3.14 9.13 5.88
C HIS A 73 -1.85 9.60 5.22
N GLY A 74 -1.53 10.88 5.38
CA GLY A 74 -0.32 11.50 4.86
C GLY A 74 -0.19 12.94 5.34
N PHE A 75 0.40 13.80 4.51
CA PHE A 75 0.65 15.20 4.82
C PHE A 75 0.22 16.10 3.66
N ASP A 76 -0.25 17.31 3.95
CA ASP A 76 -0.55 18.33 2.95
C ASP A 76 0.72 19.06 2.47
N GLU A 77 0.55 20.06 1.59
CA GLU A 77 1.68 20.83 1.04
C GLU A 77 2.46 21.63 2.09
N THR A 78 1.87 21.90 3.26
CA THR A 78 2.54 22.55 4.40
C THR A 78 3.27 21.56 5.30
N GLY A 79 3.10 20.25 5.07
CA GLY A 79 3.60 19.18 5.92
C GLY A 79 2.71 18.89 7.12
N ALA A 80 1.49 19.44 7.18
CA ALA A 80 0.54 19.14 8.24
C ALA A 80 -0.12 17.78 7.97
N PRO A 81 -0.34 16.95 9.01
CA PRO A 81 -0.94 15.63 8.83
C PRO A 81 -2.41 15.76 8.38
N ILE A 82 -2.79 14.98 7.37
CA ILE A 82 -4.14 14.93 6.83
C ILE A 82 -4.55 13.48 6.59
N TRP A 83 -5.85 13.21 6.72
CA TRP A 83 -6.44 11.90 6.47
C TRP A 83 -7.74 12.02 5.65
N TYR A 84 -8.01 10.97 4.87
CA TYR A 84 -9.19 10.85 4.03
C TYR A 84 -9.82 9.48 4.21
N GLN A 85 -11.15 9.41 4.29
CA GLN A 85 -11.87 8.13 4.25
C GLN A 85 -12.21 7.78 2.82
N PHE A 86 -12.24 6.49 2.53
CA PHE A 86 -12.75 5.96 1.27
C PHE A 86 -13.44 4.62 1.50
N SER A 87 -14.39 4.30 0.62
CA SER A 87 -15.04 3.00 0.61
C SER A 87 -15.61 2.67 -0.76
N GLY A 88 -15.69 1.38 -1.08
CA GLY A 88 -16.43 0.92 -2.25
C GLY A 88 -16.40 -0.61 -2.41
N ALA A 89 -17.16 -1.10 -3.39
CA ALA A 89 -17.21 -2.51 -3.72
C ALA A 89 -15.93 -2.95 -4.43
N LEU A 90 -15.46 -4.16 -4.11
CA LEU A 90 -14.36 -4.81 -4.83
C LEU A 90 -14.89 -5.42 -6.12
N GLU A 91 -14.41 -4.90 -7.24
CA GLU A 91 -14.77 -5.39 -8.56
C GLU A 91 -13.76 -6.45 -9.04
N PRO A 92 -14.23 -7.60 -9.56
CA PRO A 92 -13.34 -8.64 -10.04
C PRO A 92 -12.61 -8.22 -11.31
N ILE A 93 -11.31 -8.49 -11.38
CA ILE A 93 -10.55 -8.31 -12.62
C ILE A 93 -10.73 -9.56 -13.49
N ALA A 94 -11.04 -9.34 -14.78
CA ALA A 94 -11.34 -10.41 -15.74
C ALA A 94 -10.10 -11.26 -16.08
N GLU A 95 -8.92 -10.63 -16.12
CA GLU A 95 -7.63 -11.27 -16.43
C GLU A 95 -6.76 -11.37 -15.17
N SER A 96 -6.54 -12.60 -14.68
CA SER A 96 -5.81 -12.86 -13.42
C SER A 96 -4.36 -12.38 -13.42
N ASP A 97 -3.75 -12.20 -14.60
CA ASP A 97 -2.34 -11.77 -14.73
C ASP A 97 -2.14 -10.30 -14.32
N THR A 98 -3.22 -9.53 -14.24
CA THR A 98 -3.19 -8.11 -13.84
C THR A 98 -3.64 -7.86 -12.40
N GLY A 99 -4.29 -8.86 -11.76
CA GLY A 99 -4.70 -8.85 -10.35
C GLY A 99 -5.99 -9.62 -10.10
N TYR A 100 -6.45 -9.63 -8.84
CA TYR A 100 -7.72 -10.25 -8.42
C TYR A 100 -8.87 -9.25 -8.34
N TRP A 101 -8.62 -8.08 -7.74
CA TRP A 101 -9.64 -7.09 -7.44
C TRP A 101 -9.19 -5.69 -7.82
N THR A 102 -10.14 -4.86 -8.25
CA THR A 102 -9.98 -3.41 -8.38
C THR A 102 -11.02 -2.68 -7.55
N LEU A 103 -10.72 -1.43 -7.19
CA LEU A 103 -11.61 -0.50 -6.52
C LEU A 103 -11.27 0.91 -6.99
N GLU A 104 -12.29 1.67 -7.37
CA GLU A 104 -12.22 3.12 -7.50
C GLU A 104 -13.11 3.73 -6.41
N ALA A 105 -12.60 4.71 -5.68
CA ALA A 105 -13.34 5.37 -4.61
C ALA A 105 -12.96 6.84 -4.45
N ASP A 106 -13.91 7.64 -3.97
CA ASP A 106 -13.68 9.02 -3.56
C ASP A 106 -12.92 9.07 -2.23
N LEU A 107 -12.02 10.04 -2.11
CA LEU A 107 -11.34 10.40 -0.86
C LEU A 107 -12.08 11.56 -0.21
N VAL A 108 -12.74 11.27 0.91
CA VAL A 108 -13.59 12.23 1.64
C VAL A 108 -12.85 12.77 2.86
N HIS A 109 -12.84 14.10 3.00
CA HIS A 109 -12.25 14.78 4.15
C HIS A 109 -13.34 15.22 5.14
N PHE A 110 -13.04 15.05 6.44
CA PHE A 110 -13.92 15.46 7.53
C PHE A 110 -13.24 16.51 8.41
N THR A 111 -14.00 17.50 8.88
CA THR A 111 -13.54 18.51 9.85
C THR A 111 -14.56 18.71 10.96
N GLY A 112 -14.24 19.56 11.95
CA GLY A 112 -15.18 19.94 13.00
C GLY A 112 -15.59 18.79 13.93
N GLY A 113 -14.88 17.66 13.91
CA GLY A 113 -15.21 16.49 14.72
C GLY A 113 -14.99 16.72 16.22
N ASN A 114 -15.58 15.82 17.02
CA ASN A 114 -15.43 15.85 18.46
C ASN A 114 -13.97 15.69 18.89
N CYS A 115 -13.51 16.52 19.83
CA CYS A 115 -12.25 16.24 20.51
C CYS A 115 -12.46 15.09 21.52
N ILE A 116 -11.40 14.33 21.84
CA ILE A 116 -11.51 13.09 22.64
C ILE A 116 -12.15 13.34 24.01
N ASP A 117 -11.85 14.48 24.64
CA ASP A 117 -12.26 14.82 26.00
C ASP A 117 -13.26 16.00 26.05
N CYS A 118 -13.92 16.32 24.93
CA CYS A 118 -14.87 17.43 24.80
C CYS A 118 -16.33 16.97 24.83
N ASP A 119 -17.23 17.91 25.11
CA ASP A 119 -18.65 17.75 24.82
C ASP A 119 -18.87 17.45 23.35
N TYR A 120 -19.80 16.53 23.06
CA TYR A 120 -20.03 16.01 21.72
C TYR A 120 -20.28 17.09 20.68
N GLN A 121 -19.48 17.07 19.63
CA GLN A 121 -19.68 17.81 18.39
C GLN A 121 -19.62 16.86 17.17
N PRO A 122 -20.60 16.90 16.25
CA PRO A 122 -20.57 16.09 15.04
C PRO A 122 -19.47 16.57 14.08
N SER A 123 -18.89 15.65 13.34
CA SER A 123 -18.03 16.02 12.21
C SER A 123 -18.84 16.46 10.99
N GLU A 124 -18.20 17.26 10.15
CA GLU A 124 -18.75 17.72 8.88
C GLU A 124 -17.93 17.15 7.72
N VAL A 125 -18.63 16.72 6.66
CA VAL A 125 -18.00 16.32 5.40
C VAL A 125 -17.63 17.59 4.65
N VAL A 126 -16.33 17.83 4.45
CA VAL A 126 -15.84 19.01 3.71
C VAL A 126 -15.87 18.78 2.20
N GLY A 127 -16.09 17.53 1.78
CA GLY A 127 -16.27 17.13 0.38
C GLY A 127 -15.22 16.11 -0.09
N VAL A 128 -15.35 15.74 -1.36
CA VAL A 128 -14.40 14.88 -2.06
C VAL A 128 -13.15 15.69 -2.38
N ARG A 129 -12.00 15.23 -1.90
CA ARG A 129 -10.70 15.87 -2.10
C ARG A 129 -9.87 15.21 -3.17
N GLY A 130 -10.23 14.01 -3.61
CA GLY A 130 -9.55 13.28 -4.68
C GLY A 130 -10.20 11.93 -4.88
N SER A 131 -9.56 11.09 -5.69
CA SER A 131 -9.94 9.69 -5.85
C SER A 131 -8.76 8.76 -5.66
N ILE A 132 -9.06 7.51 -5.34
CA ILE A 132 -8.10 6.44 -5.18
C ILE A 132 -8.51 5.25 -6.07
N GLU A 133 -7.53 4.72 -6.80
CA GLU A 133 -7.65 3.45 -7.50
C GLU A 133 -6.76 2.41 -6.79
N LEU A 134 -7.30 1.24 -6.51
CA LEU A 134 -6.58 0.18 -5.80
C LEU A 134 -6.64 -1.14 -6.56
N THR A 135 -5.49 -1.63 -7.02
CA THR A 135 -5.36 -2.96 -7.60
C THR A 135 -4.77 -3.96 -6.59
N VAL A 136 -5.50 -5.03 -6.32
CA VAL A 136 -5.08 -6.13 -5.45
C VAL A 136 -4.49 -7.23 -6.31
N LEU A 137 -3.16 -7.33 -6.32
CA LEU A 137 -2.44 -8.30 -7.13
C LEU A 137 -2.49 -9.70 -6.51
N GLN A 138 -2.38 -9.78 -5.18
CA GLN A 138 -2.48 -10.99 -4.38
C GLN A 138 -3.04 -10.64 -3.00
N ARG A 139 -3.44 -11.65 -2.21
CA ARG A 139 -3.93 -11.46 -0.83
C ARG A 139 -3.01 -10.54 0.00
N ASN A 140 -1.70 -10.73 -0.13
CA ASN A 140 -0.66 -9.99 0.61
C ASN A 140 0.16 -9.02 -0.27
N ARG A 141 -0.23 -8.80 -1.53
CA ARG A 141 0.51 -7.92 -2.46
C ARG A 141 -0.45 -6.97 -3.15
N LYS A 142 -0.19 -5.69 -2.99
CA LYS A 142 -0.96 -4.62 -3.60
C LYS A 142 -0.05 -3.74 -4.43
N ARG A 143 -0.56 -3.25 -5.55
CA ARG A 143 0.01 -2.06 -6.17
C ARG A 143 -0.66 -0.89 -5.45
N LEU A 144 0.07 -0.22 -4.57
CA LEU A 144 -0.43 1.03 -4.01
C LEU A 144 -0.58 2.01 -5.18
N PRO A 145 -1.68 2.77 -5.25
CA PRO A 145 -1.80 3.85 -6.21
C PRO A 145 -0.58 4.75 -6.05
N THR A 146 0.04 5.12 -7.17
CA THR A 146 1.23 5.97 -7.21
C THR A 146 0.90 7.42 -6.85
N THR A 147 0.33 7.63 -5.65
CA THR A 147 -0.34 8.83 -5.15
C THR A 147 -1.82 8.86 -5.54
N PRO A 148 -2.76 9.08 -4.58
CA PRO A 148 -4.14 9.38 -4.94
C PRO A 148 -4.21 10.59 -5.85
N VAL A 149 -5.17 10.61 -6.77
CA VAL A 149 -5.36 11.73 -7.69
C VAL A 149 -6.13 12.79 -6.94
N PHE A 150 -5.41 13.78 -6.40
CA PHE A 150 -6.00 15.01 -5.90
C PHE A 150 -6.12 15.98 -7.10
N PRO A 151 -7.30 16.54 -7.42
CA PRO A 151 -7.35 17.67 -8.33
C PRO A 151 -6.46 18.77 -7.76
N VAL A 152 -5.56 19.29 -8.59
CA VAL A 152 -4.74 20.46 -8.24
C VAL A 152 -5.69 21.55 -7.73
N ALA A 153 -5.45 22.03 -6.52
CA ALA A 153 -6.23 23.12 -5.96
C ALA A 153 -6.20 24.28 -6.96
N SER A 154 -7.35 24.55 -7.59
CA SER A 154 -7.51 25.77 -8.36
C SER A 154 -7.51 26.89 -7.32
N GLY A 155 -6.42 27.66 -7.28
CA GLY A 155 -6.26 28.75 -6.31
C GLY A 155 -7.49 29.65 -6.27
N VAL A 156 -7.97 29.92 -5.05
CA VAL A 156 -8.85 31.05 -4.74
C VAL A 156 -7.98 32.07 -4.01
#